data_AF-A0A2V8YFB2-F1
#
_entry.id   AF-A0A2V8YFB2-F1
#
_cell.length_a   1.000
_cell.length_b   1.000
_cell.length_c   1.000
_cell.angle_alpha   90.00
_cell.angle_beta   90.00
_cell.angle_gamma   90.00
#
_symmetry.space_group_name_H-M   'P 1'
#
loop_
_entity.id
_entity.type
_entity.pdbx_description
1 polymer ?
#
loop_
_entity_poly.entity_id
_entity_poly.type
_entity_poly.pdbx_seq_one_letter_code
_entity_poly.pdbx_strand_id
1 'polypeptide(L)'
;MLVAFQLALTGLHELSEARWLPSSKGEMAILGPIVRNELFFFVFIFGAAMLLILREWQAASHAKARKESLNDAEKRLLESQNRRQRRWMIAGATASLAVILVLTADFIYVRANSAPPAAQAIDPMGDIVRVPISAVQDGTMHLFTVNAGIQSLRFMVIKKPNGWGVALDACRICGAEGYRQEGQNVMCRHCASAIYIPSIGDEGGCNPIGVPAHVEGGDIVIDISALTQASTEIPK
;
A
#
# COMPACT_ATOMS: atom_id res chain seq x y z
N MET A 1 -6.56 -23.46 -2.55
CA MET A 1 -5.18 -23.34 -2.02
C MET A 1 -4.64 -21.92 -2.10
N LEU A 2 -4.73 -21.22 -3.25
CA LEU A 2 -4.22 -19.84 -3.38
C LEU A 2 -4.97 -18.78 -2.54
N VAL A 3 -6.31 -18.81 -2.47
CA VAL A 3 -7.07 -17.92 -1.56
C VAL A 3 -6.69 -18.17 -0.11
N ALA A 4 -6.47 -19.44 0.26
CA ALA A 4 -5.99 -19.80 1.60
C ALA A 4 -4.58 -19.27 1.85
N PHE A 5 -3.70 -19.29 0.85
CA PHE A 5 -2.37 -18.70 0.92
C PHE A 5 -2.42 -17.18 1.06
N GLN A 6 -3.30 -16.48 0.33
CA GLN A 6 -3.47 -15.03 0.45
C GLN A 6 -4.05 -14.63 1.81
N LEU A 7 -5.06 -15.36 2.30
CA LEU A 7 -5.57 -15.18 3.66
C LEU A 7 -4.49 -15.46 4.71
N ALA A 8 -3.63 -16.46 4.48
CA ALA A 8 -2.51 -16.75 5.36
C ALA A 8 -1.46 -15.63 5.33
N LEU A 9 -1.10 -15.09 4.16
CA LEU A 9 -0.17 -13.95 4.05
C LEU A 9 -0.73 -12.69 4.70
N THR A 10 -2.03 -12.41 4.49
CA THR A 10 -2.73 -11.30 5.14
C THR A 10 -2.73 -11.50 6.65
N GLY A 11 -3.08 -12.70 7.13
CA GLY A 11 -3.05 -13.04 8.54
C GLY A 11 -1.64 -12.93 9.14
N LEU A 12 -0.60 -13.35 8.42
CA LEU A 12 0.79 -13.19 8.85
C LEU A 12 1.18 -11.71 8.98
N HIS A 13 0.74 -10.87 8.04
CA HIS A 13 0.94 -9.43 8.10
C HIS A 13 0.26 -8.83 9.33
N GLU A 14 -1.03 -9.10 9.55
CA GLU A 14 -1.77 -8.62 10.74
C GLU A 14 -1.16 -9.13 12.06
N LEU A 15 -0.75 -10.40 12.12
CA LEU A 15 -0.08 -10.99 13.29
C LEU A 15 1.29 -10.37 13.56
N SER A 16 2.02 -10.01 12.50
CA SER A 16 3.30 -9.31 12.63
C SER A 16 3.11 -7.87 13.11
N GLU A 17 2.04 -7.19 12.66
CA GLU A 17 1.69 -5.86 13.16
C GLU A 17 1.23 -5.91 14.63
N ALA A 18 0.48 -6.94 15.01
CA ALA A 18 0.14 -7.21 16.40
C ALA A 18 1.35 -7.59 17.28
N ARG A 19 2.56 -7.71 16.68
CA ARG A 19 3.81 -8.16 17.32
C ARG A 19 3.72 -9.56 17.93
N TRP A 20 2.80 -10.39 17.48
CA TRP A 20 2.71 -11.80 17.90
C TRP A 20 3.75 -12.67 17.19
N LEU A 21 4.16 -12.25 15.99
CA LEU A 21 5.27 -12.84 15.26
C LEU A 21 6.40 -11.81 15.15
N PRO A 22 7.67 -12.21 15.43
CA PRO A 22 8.79 -11.33 15.16
C PRO A 22 8.85 -11.07 13.66
N SER A 23 8.84 -9.80 13.26
CA SER A 23 9.02 -9.45 11.86
C SER A 23 10.09 -8.40 11.66
N SER A 24 10.88 -8.62 10.62
CA SER A 24 11.96 -7.73 10.21
C SER A 24 11.50 -6.72 9.15
N LYS A 25 12.23 -5.61 9.06
CA LYS A 25 12.07 -4.61 7.99
C LYS A 25 12.06 -5.26 6.60
N GLY A 26 12.89 -6.28 6.38
CA GLY A 26 12.98 -7.00 5.10
C GLY A 26 11.72 -7.80 4.76
N GLU A 27 11.17 -8.52 5.74
CA GLU A 27 9.93 -9.30 5.55
C GLU A 27 8.74 -8.38 5.27
N MET A 28 8.61 -7.27 5.98
CA MET A 28 7.54 -6.30 5.79
C MET A 28 7.63 -5.56 4.44
N ALA A 29 8.84 -5.39 3.89
CA ALA A 29 9.04 -4.83 2.55
C ALA A 29 8.44 -5.71 1.44
N ILE A 30 8.42 -7.03 1.67
CA ILE A 30 7.93 -8.02 0.71
C ILE A 30 6.45 -8.28 0.95
N LEU A 31 6.05 -8.51 2.21
CA LEU A 31 4.68 -8.88 2.56
C LEU A 31 3.69 -7.73 2.35
N GLY A 32 4.03 -6.51 2.75
CA GLY A 32 3.12 -5.35 2.67
C GLY A 32 2.58 -5.07 1.27
N PRO A 33 3.45 -4.92 0.25
CA PRO A 33 3.01 -4.73 -1.13
C PRO A 33 2.24 -5.92 -1.71
N ILE A 34 2.52 -7.14 -1.28
CA ILE A 34 1.81 -8.34 -1.77
C ILE A 34 0.39 -8.40 -1.23
N VAL A 35 0.21 -8.08 0.06
CA VAL A 35 -1.09 -8.16 0.74
C VAL A 35 -2.04 -7.07 0.26
N ARG A 36 -1.55 -5.85 0.04
CA ARG A 36 -2.37 -4.72 -0.39
C ARG A 36 -2.68 -4.71 -1.89
N ASN A 37 -1.83 -5.31 -2.71
CA ASN A 37 -1.99 -5.20 -4.15
C ASN A 37 -2.98 -6.25 -4.69
N GLU A 38 -4.11 -5.77 -5.19
CA GLU A 38 -5.15 -6.54 -5.89
C GLU A 38 -4.62 -7.29 -7.13
N LEU A 39 -3.36 -7.07 -7.52
CA LEU A 39 -2.64 -7.84 -8.55
C LEU A 39 -2.90 -9.35 -8.46
N PHE A 40 -3.02 -9.93 -7.26
CA PHE A 40 -3.34 -11.36 -7.13
C PHE A 40 -4.75 -11.72 -7.62
N PHE A 41 -5.75 -10.89 -7.32
CA PHE A 41 -7.12 -11.06 -7.78
C PHE A 41 -7.20 -10.93 -9.31
N PHE A 42 -6.47 -9.97 -9.87
CA PHE A 42 -6.42 -9.75 -11.31
C PHE A 42 -5.64 -10.83 -12.06
N VAL A 43 -4.45 -11.22 -11.58
CA VAL A 43 -3.69 -12.36 -12.14
C VAL A 43 -4.52 -13.64 -12.10
N PHE A 44 -5.35 -13.83 -11.07
CA PHE A 44 -6.29 -14.95 -10.98
C PHE A 44 -7.39 -14.89 -12.04
N ILE A 45 -8.09 -13.76 -12.18
CA ILE A 45 -9.14 -13.58 -13.21
C ILE A 45 -8.54 -13.79 -14.60
N PHE A 46 -7.37 -13.22 -14.88
CA PHE A 46 -6.72 -13.33 -16.18
C PHE A 46 -6.10 -14.69 -16.44
N GLY A 47 -5.56 -15.34 -15.42
CA GLY A 47 -5.10 -16.73 -15.49
C GLY A 47 -6.25 -17.70 -15.76
N ALA A 48 -7.40 -17.51 -15.10
CA ALA A 48 -8.61 -18.30 -15.35
C ALA A 48 -9.16 -18.07 -16.76
N ALA A 49 -9.23 -16.81 -17.22
CA ALA A 49 -9.61 -16.49 -18.59
C ALA A 49 -8.67 -17.13 -19.61
N MET A 50 -7.35 -17.08 -19.38
CA MET A 50 -6.34 -17.70 -20.23
C MET A 50 -6.46 -19.23 -20.26
N LEU A 51 -6.74 -19.88 -19.11
CA LEU A 51 -7.00 -21.32 -19.04
C LEU A 51 -8.27 -21.72 -19.79
N LEU A 52 -9.34 -20.92 -19.72
CA LEU A 52 -10.55 -21.16 -20.51
C LEU A 52 -10.28 -21.03 -22.01
N ILE A 53 -9.49 -20.05 -22.42
CA ILE A 53 -9.06 -19.90 -23.82
C ILE A 53 -8.20 -21.09 -24.27
N LEU A 54 -7.26 -21.55 -23.43
CA LEU A 54 -6.43 -22.74 -23.71
C LEU A 54 -7.27 -24.01 -23.82
N ARG A 55 -8.24 -24.20 -22.92
CA ARG A 55 -9.18 -25.33 -22.94
C ARG A 55 -10.03 -25.32 -24.20
N GLU A 56 -10.56 -24.17 -24.58
CA GLU A 56 -11.34 -24.00 -25.81
C GLU A 56 -10.49 -24.22 -27.07
N TRP A 57 -9.22 -23.79 -27.05
CA TRP A 57 -8.28 -24.05 -28.13
C TRP A 57 -7.94 -25.54 -28.26
N GLN A 58 -7.75 -26.25 -27.14
CA GLN A 58 -7.59 -27.71 -27.10
C GLN A 58 -8.87 -28.42 -27.56
N ALA A 59 -10.05 -27.99 -27.10
CA ALA A 59 -11.32 -28.56 -27.53
C ALA A 59 -11.54 -28.39 -29.05
N ALA A 60 -11.20 -27.21 -29.60
CA ALA A 60 -11.24 -26.95 -31.03
C ALA A 60 -10.21 -27.79 -31.82
N SER A 61 -9.03 -28.06 -31.25
CA SER A 61 -8.02 -28.92 -31.89
C SER A 61 -8.46 -30.39 -31.90
N HIS A 62 -9.05 -30.89 -30.82
CA HIS A 62 -9.65 -32.23 -30.77
C HIS A 62 -10.89 -32.37 -31.67
N ALA A 63 -11.69 -31.31 -31.82
CA ALA A 63 -12.81 -31.28 -32.77
C ALA A 63 -12.33 -31.33 -34.23
N LYS A 64 -11.15 -30.78 -34.55
CA LYS A 64 -10.52 -30.87 -35.88
C LYS A 64 -10.18 -32.32 -36.26
N ALA A 65 -9.84 -33.18 -35.28
CA ALA A 65 -9.60 -34.60 -35.51
C ALA A 65 -10.89 -35.41 -35.79
N ARG A 66 -12.06 -34.93 -35.33
CA ARG A 66 -13.37 -35.58 -35.57
C ARG A 66 -14.01 -35.16 -36.92
N LYS A 67 -13.42 -34.18 -37.60
CA LYS A 67 -13.96 -33.47 -38.77
C LYS A 67 -14.07 -34.34 -40.04
N GLU A 68 -13.44 -35.52 -40.05
CA GLU A 68 -13.44 -36.47 -41.17
C GLU A 68 -14.79 -37.18 -41.40
N SER A 69 -15.69 -37.19 -40.41
CA SER A 69 -16.98 -37.91 -40.47
C SER A 69 -18.22 -37.05 -40.76
N LEU A 70 -18.06 -35.73 -40.96
CA LEU A 70 -19.17 -34.77 -41.00
C LEU A 70 -19.63 -34.40 -42.42
N ASN A 71 -20.91 -34.10 -42.58
CA ASN A 71 -21.51 -33.64 -43.83
C ASN A 71 -21.08 -32.20 -44.18
N ASP A 72 -21.14 -31.79 -45.44
CA ASP A 72 -20.59 -30.49 -45.90
C ASP A 72 -21.30 -29.27 -45.29
N ALA A 73 -22.59 -29.38 -45.00
CA ALA A 73 -23.35 -28.34 -44.30
C ALA A 73 -22.89 -28.18 -42.84
N GLU A 74 -22.62 -29.30 -42.15
CA GLU A 74 -22.15 -29.31 -40.76
C GLU A 74 -20.73 -28.75 -40.64
N LYS A 75 -19.86 -29.04 -41.62
CA LYS A 75 -18.52 -28.45 -41.71
C LYS A 75 -18.57 -26.92 -41.76
N ARG A 76 -19.47 -26.34 -42.57
CA ARG A 76 -19.62 -24.87 -42.69
C ARG A 76 -20.17 -24.24 -41.40
N LEU A 77 -21.11 -24.90 -40.74
CA LEU A 77 -21.66 -24.44 -39.46
C LEU A 77 -20.59 -24.40 -38.37
N LEU A 78 -19.81 -25.48 -38.23
CA LEU A 78 -18.69 -25.58 -37.30
C LEU A 78 -17.61 -24.52 -37.55
N GLU A 79 -17.31 -24.22 -38.81
CA GLU A 79 -16.36 -23.15 -39.13
C GLU A 79 -16.87 -21.76 -38.76
N SER A 80 -18.16 -21.50 -38.95
CA SER A 80 -18.80 -20.25 -38.51
C SER A 80 -18.78 -20.12 -36.98
N GLN A 81 -19.15 -21.19 -36.27
CA GLN A 81 -19.12 -21.23 -34.80
C GLN A 81 -17.71 -21.06 -34.25
N ASN A 82 -16.71 -21.77 -34.79
CA ASN A 82 -15.31 -21.63 -34.39
C ASN A 82 -14.77 -20.21 -34.66
N ARG A 83 -15.13 -19.58 -35.79
CA ARG A 83 -14.72 -18.19 -36.08
C ARG A 83 -15.32 -17.22 -35.07
N ARG A 84 -16.62 -17.37 -34.75
CA ARG A 84 -17.29 -16.55 -33.74
C ARG A 84 -16.64 -16.75 -32.37
N GLN A 85 -16.46 -17.98 -31.94
CA GLN A 85 -15.86 -18.32 -30.66
C GLN A 85 -14.42 -17.81 -30.54
N ARG A 86 -13.60 -17.98 -31.59
CA ARG A 86 -12.24 -17.42 -31.64
C ARG A 86 -12.23 -15.90 -31.55
N ARG A 87 -13.17 -15.20 -32.20
CA ARG A 87 -13.30 -13.74 -32.07
C ARG A 87 -13.67 -13.33 -30.64
N TRP A 88 -14.59 -14.04 -29.99
CA TRP A 88 -14.95 -13.79 -28.59
C TRP A 88 -13.78 -14.06 -27.63
N MET A 89 -13.00 -15.11 -27.86
CA MET A 89 -11.79 -15.39 -27.09
C MET A 89 -10.73 -14.30 -27.26
N ILE A 90 -10.47 -13.85 -28.50
CA ILE A 90 -9.53 -12.75 -28.76
C ILE A 90 -10.01 -11.45 -28.12
N ALA A 91 -11.31 -11.14 -28.22
CA ALA A 91 -11.89 -9.96 -27.58
C ALA A 91 -11.74 -10.01 -26.05
N GLY A 92 -12.02 -11.16 -25.44
CA GLY A 92 -11.82 -11.37 -23.99
C GLY A 92 -10.36 -11.25 -23.56
N ALA A 93 -9.43 -11.83 -24.32
CA ALA A 93 -7.99 -11.74 -24.05
C ALA A 93 -7.43 -10.32 -24.19
N THR A 94 -7.86 -9.60 -25.22
CA THR A 94 -7.44 -8.21 -25.47
C THR A 94 -7.99 -7.27 -24.40
N ALA A 95 -9.27 -7.39 -24.05
CA ALA A 95 -9.85 -6.64 -22.93
C ALA A 95 -9.12 -6.92 -21.61
N SER A 96 -8.79 -8.19 -21.37
CA SER A 96 -8.01 -8.61 -20.20
C SER A 96 -6.63 -7.96 -20.14
N LEU A 97 -5.87 -8.04 -21.23
CA LEU A 97 -4.56 -7.43 -21.33
C LEU A 97 -4.62 -5.91 -21.13
N ALA A 98 -5.63 -5.24 -21.70
CA ALA A 98 -5.81 -3.80 -21.53
C ALA A 98 -6.02 -3.42 -20.06
N VAL A 99 -6.84 -4.17 -19.31
CA VAL A 99 -7.03 -3.94 -17.87
C VAL A 99 -5.74 -4.14 -17.09
N ILE A 100 -4.96 -5.20 -17.38
CA ILE A 100 -3.65 -5.41 -16.74
C ILE A 100 -2.73 -4.21 -16.95
N LEU A 101 -2.65 -3.71 -18.18
CA LEU A 101 -1.77 -2.59 -18.53
C LEU A 101 -2.21 -1.30 -17.81
N VAL A 102 -3.50 -1.01 -17.77
CA VAL A 102 -4.04 0.16 -17.07
C VAL A 102 -3.73 0.11 -15.57
N LEU A 103 -3.97 -1.04 -14.92
CA LEU A 103 -3.69 -1.21 -13.49
C LEU A 103 -2.19 -1.18 -13.17
N THR A 104 -1.36 -1.76 -14.05
CA THR A 104 0.10 -1.70 -13.90
C THR A 104 0.59 -0.26 -14.05
N ALA A 105 0.04 0.50 -14.99
CA ALA A 105 0.35 1.92 -15.15
C ALA A 105 -0.08 2.74 -13.93
N ASP A 106 -1.27 2.48 -13.37
CA ASP A 106 -1.76 3.12 -12.14
C ASP A 106 -0.83 2.83 -10.95
N PHE A 107 -0.44 1.56 -10.76
CA PHE A 107 0.50 1.17 -9.72
C PHE A 107 1.86 1.87 -9.86
N ILE A 108 2.42 1.90 -11.08
CA ILE A 108 3.68 2.60 -11.34
C ILE A 108 3.52 4.10 -11.09
N TYR A 109 2.42 4.70 -11.52
CA TYR A 109 2.15 6.13 -11.35
C TYR A 109 2.05 6.52 -9.87
N VAL A 110 1.25 5.79 -9.08
CA VAL A 110 1.10 6.02 -7.64
C VAL A 110 2.45 5.88 -6.94
N ARG A 111 3.24 4.84 -7.28
CA ARG A 111 4.56 4.63 -6.66
C ARG A 111 5.58 5.70 -7.08
N ALA A 112 5.62 6.06 -8.36
CA ALA A 112 6.54 7.07 -8.88
C ALA A 112 6.23 8.47 -8.34
N ASN A 113 4.95 8.81 -8.17
CA ASN A 113 4.53 10.09 -7.59
C ASN A 113 4.50 10.08 -6.06
N SER A 114 4.82 8.96 -5.43
CA SER A 114 5.06 8.88 -3.98
C SER A 114 6.47 9.38 -3.64
N ALA A 115 6.81 10.62 -4.03
CA ALA A 115 7.92 11.32 -3.40
C ALA A 115 7.55 11.62 -1.94
N PRO A 116 8.48 11.50 -0.97
CA PRO A 116 8.24 11.97 0.39
C PRO A 116 7.85 13.46 0.31
N PRO A 117 6.73 13.89 0.90
CA PRO A 117 6.40 15.32 0.94
C PRO A 117 7.59 16.06 1.54
N ALA A 118 7.91 17.22 0.97
CA ALA A 118 8.95 18.08 1.53
C ALA A 118 8.56 18.39 2.98
N ALA A 119 9.45 18.05 3.92
CA ALA A 119 9.28 18.40 5.31
C ALA A 119 9.75 19.83 5.54
N GLN A 120 8.94 20.62 6.22
CA GLN A 120 9.28 21.99 6.55
C GLN A 120 10.33 22.00 7.66
N ALA A 121 11.48 22.64 7.41
CA ALA A 121 12.46 22.86 8.46
C ALA A 121 11.89 23.79 9.52
N ILE A 122 12.03 23.41 10.79
CA ILE A 122 11.65 24.23 11.94
C ILE A 122 12.84 24.37 12.88
N ASP A 123 13.17 25.62 13.19
CA ASP A 123 14.26 25.92 14.10
C ASP A 123 13.78 25.77 15.55
N PRO A 124 14.56 25.09 16.41
CA PRO A 124 14.23 24.96 17.81
C PRO A 124 14.38 26.30 18.53
N MET A 125 13.50 26.57 19.49
CA MET A 125 13.57 27.72 20.39
C MET A 125 14.08 27.26 21.76
N GLY A 126 15.41 27.21 21.91
CA GLY A 126 16.03 26.56 23.06
C GLY A 126 15.87 25.04 22.96
N ASP A 127 15.27 24.42 23.98
CA ASP A 127 15.09 22.96 24.06
C ASP A 127 13.72 22.48 23.54
N ILE A 128 12.91 23.38 22.99
CA ILE A 128 11.56 23.09 22.49
C ILE A 128 11.37 23.47 21.04
N VAL A 129 10.45 22.78 20.38
CA VAL A 129 9.90 23.10 19.07
C VAL A 129 8.46 23.58 19.26
N ARG A 130 8.11 24.69 18.60
CA ARG A 130 6.76 25.26 18.63
C ARG A 130 6.16 25.22 17.24
N VAL A 131 5.10 24.44 17.04
CA VAL A 131 4.36 24.37 15.79
C VAL A 131 3.05 25.14 15.93
N PRO A 132 2.83 26.23 15.18
CA PRO A 132 1.59 26.99 15.25
C PRO A 132 0.39 26.13 14.85
N ILE A 133 -0.66 26.09 15.69
CA ILE A 133 -1.88 25.35 15.37
C ILE A 133 -2.50 25.81 14.05
N SER A 134 -2.41 27.10 13.76
CA SER A 134 -2.94 27.69 12.52
C SER A 134 -2.31 27.09 11.26
N ALA A 135 -1.09 26.55 11.35
CA ALA A 135 -0.40 25.93 10.22
C ALA A 135 -0.84 24.48 9.96
N VAL A 136 -1.39 23.80 10.97
CA VAL A 136 -1.64 22.34 10.92
C VAL A 136 -3.11 21.95 11.11
N GLN A 137 -4.01 22.92 11.24
CA GLN A 137 -5.43 22.70 11.54
C GLN A 137 -6.33 22.32 10.36
N ASP A 138 -5.76 22.21 9.16
CA ASP A 138 -6.48 21.91 7.91
C ASP A 138 -6.94 20.45 7.77
N GLY A 139 -6.57 19.59 8.72
CA GLY A 139 -6.90 18.16 8.71
C GLY A 139 -5.95 17.31 7.86
N THR A 140 -4.91 17.93 7.30
CA THR A 140 -3.85 17.22 6.60
C THR A 140 -2.66 16.93 7.51
N MET A 141 -1.83 15.98 7.11
CA MET A 141 -0.59 15.60 7.79
C MET A 141 0.52 16.55 7.33
N HIS A 142 1.11 17.25 8.30
CA HIS A 142 2.24 18.14 8.07
C HIS A 142 3.52 17.49 8.53
N LEU A 143 4.56 17.52 7.69
CA LEU A 143 5.87 16.97 7.99
C LEU A 143 6.84 18.10 8.32
N PHE A 144 7.60 17.91 9.40
CA PHE A 144 8.60 18.85 9.88
C PHE A 144 9.94 18.17 10.07
N THR A 145 11.02 18.93 9.93
CA THR A 145 12.37 18.51 10.25
C THR A 145 12.96 19.46 11.26
N VAL A 146 13.52 18.93 12.34
CA VAL A 146 14.27 19.70 13.36
C VAL A 146 15.68 19.14 13.51
N ASN A 147 16.64 20.03 13.67
CA ASN A 147 18.01 19.65 14.01
C ASN A 147 18.14 19.50 15.53
N ALA A 148 18.22 18.26 16.01
CA ALA A 148 18.46 17.90 17.40
C ALA A 148 19.96 17.62 17.59
N GLY A 149 20.75 18.68 17.72
CA GLY A 149 22.21 18.59 17.80
C GLY A 149 22.83 18.13 16.47
N ILE A 150 23.38 16.92 16.43
CA ILE A 150 24.06 16.34 15.23
C ILE A 150 23.06 15.57 14.35
N GLN A 151 21.88 15.23 14.88
CA GLN A 151 20.88 14.44 14.17
C GLN A 151 19.74 15.33 13.66
N SER A 152 19.37 15.16 12.38
CA SER A 152 18.17 15.76 11.83
C SER A 152 17.01 14.77 12.01
N LEU A 153 15.97 15.18 12.73
CA LEU A 153 14.81 14.35 13.06
C LEU A 153 13.60 14.82 12.27
N ARG A 154 12.92 13.88 11.61
CA ARG A 154 11.67 14.13 10.89
C ARG A 154 10.47 13.67 11.73
N PHE A 155 9.50 14.55 11.91
CA PHE A 155 8.28 14.27 12.66
C PHE A 155 7.06 14.81 11.91
N MET A 156 5.88 14.33 12.29
CA MET A 156 4.62 14.71 11.71
C MET A 156 3.69 15.31 12.77
N VAL A 157 2.82 16.20 12.32
CA VAL A 157 1.67 16.68 13.09
C VAL A 157 0.41 16.48 12.27
N ILE A 158 -0.61 15.89 12.87
CA ILE A 158 -1.92 15.71 12.25
C ILE A 158 -3.04 16.00 13.23
N LYS A 159 -4.11 16.63 12.76
CA LYS A 159 -5.31 16.89 13.57
C LYS A 159 -6.06 15.59 13.84
N LYS A 160 -6.32 15.29 15.12
CA LYS A 160 -7.19 14.19 15.57
C LYS A 160 -8.56 14.75 15.97
N PRO A 161 -9.61 13.91 16.08
CA PRO A 161 -10.91 14.35 16.60
C PRO A 161 -10.80 14.97 17.99
N ASN A 162 -9.92 14.43 18.84
CA ASN A 162 -9.71 14.86 20.23
C ASN A 162 -8.27 15.35 20.47
N GLY A 163 -7.78 16.28 19.65
CA GLY A 163 -6.47 16.92 19.84
C GLY A 163 -5.53 16.74 18.65
N TRP A 164 -4.27 16.41 18.93
CA TRP A 164 -3.19 16.40 17.93
C TRP A 164 -2.40 15.10 17.99
N GLY A 165 -2.13 14.52 16.82
CA GLY A 165 -1.21 13.40 16.67
C GLY A 165 0.15 13.98 16.35
N VAL A 166 1.09 13.84 17.28
CA VAL A 166 2.50 14.19 17.09
C VAL A 166 3.30 12.91 17.18
N ALA A 167 4.05 12.61 16.12
CA ALA A 167 4.81 11.36 16.03
C ALA A 167 6.02 11.54 15.12
N LEU A 168 7.04 10.71 15.28
CA LEU A 168 8.12 10.62 14.33
C LEU A 168 7.62 10.09 12.99
N ASP A 169 8.26 10.52 11.91
CA ASP A 169 8.00 9.96 10.59
C ASP A 169 8.75 8.62 10.39
N ALA A 170 8.54 7.70 11.33
CA ALA A 170 9.12 6.37 11.41
C ALA A 170 8.22 5.42 12.22
N CYS A 171 8.30 4.10 12.00
CA CYS A 171 7.80 3.09 12.96
C CYS A 171 8.89 2.18 13.48
N ARG A 172 8.55 1.53 14.59
CA ARG A 172 9.33 0.50 15.30
C ARG A 172 9.60 -0.77 14.50
N ILE A 173 8.87 -0.98 13.39
CA ILE A 173 8.97 -2.19 12.56
C ILE A 173 9.72 -1.88 11.25
N CYS A 174 9.30 -0.85 10.52
CA CYS A 174 9.83 -0.55 9.18
C CYS A 174 10.94 0.51 9.16
N GLY A 175 11.14 1.25 10.26
CA GLY A 175 12.14 2.32 10.32
C GLY A 175 11.66 3.65 9.74
N ALA A 176 12.61 4.49 9.35
CA ALA A 176 12.40 5.88 8.92
C ALA A 176 12.02 6.04 7.43
N GLU A 177 11.30 5.06 6.87
CA GLU A 177 10.78 5.14 5.50
C GLU A 177 9.67 6.18 5.37
N GLY A 178 9.02 6.52 6.49
CA GLY A 178 8.03 7.57 6.61
C GLY A 178 6.61 7.20 6.21
N TYR A 179 5.75 8.22 6.17
CA TYR A 179 4.32 8.08 5.96
C TYR A 179 3.79 8.98 4.84
N ARG A 180 2.55 8.70 4.41
CA ARG A 180 1.74 9.57 3.54
C ARG A 180 0.30 9.52 3.97
N GLN A 181 -0.41 10.63 3.90
CA GLN A 181 -1.85 10.62 4.13
C GLN A 181 -2.58 10.21 2.86
N GLU A 182 -3.52 9.28 2.97
CA GLU A 182 -4.46 8.90 1.92
C GLU A 182 -5.88 8.90 2.49
N GLY A 183 -6.66 9.92 2.10
CA GLY A 183 -8.03 10.09 2.58
C GLY A 183 -8.08 10.20 4.11
N GLN A 184 -8.73 9.22 4.75
CA GLN A 184 -8.93 9.16 6.21
C GLN A 184 -7.87 8.35 6.96
N ASN A 185 -6.82 7.91 6.27
CA ASN A 185 -5.74 7.12 6.85
C ASN A 185 -4.38 7.77 6.61
N VAL A 186 -3.45 7.51 7.52
CA VAL A 186 -2.01 7.71 7.31
C VAL A 186 -1.43 6.37 6.95
N MET A 187 -0.47 6.33 6.03
CA MET A 187 -0.04 5.09 5.42
C MET A 187 1.46 4.94 5.48
N CYS A 188 1.93 3.82 6.00
CA CYS A 188 3.36 3.53 6.04
C CYS A 188 3.88 3.35 4.61
N ARG A 189 4.96 4.05 4.24
CA ARG A 189 5.50 3.98 2.88
C ARG A 189 6.21 2.65 2.58
N HIS A 190 6.57 1.90 3.63
CA HIS A 190 7.30 0.65 3.53
C HIS A 190 6.38 -0.57 3.47
N CYS A 191 5.59 -0.79 4.52
CA CYS A 191 4.67 -1.93 4.65
C CYS A 191 3.31 -1.66 4.01
N ALA A 192 3.01 -0.41 3.63
CA ALA A 192 1.69 0.02 3.17
C ALA A 192 0.55 -0.26 4.16
N SER A 193 0.83 -0.42 5.45
CA SER A 193 -0.20 -0.48 6.48
C SER A 193 -1.04 0.79 6.49
N ALA A 194 -2.36 0.66 6.65
CA ALA A 194 -3.29 1.77 6.81
C ALA A 194 -3.46 2.07 8.30
N ILE A 195 -3.05 3.25 8.73
CA ILE A 195 -3.15 3.70 10.11
C ILE A 195 -4.33 4.68 10.24
N TYR A 196 -5.22 4.36 11.17
CA TYR A 196 -6.38 5.18 11.50
C TYR A 196 -5.92 6.49 12.17
N ILE A 197 -6.31 7.66 11.65
CA ILE A 197 -5.82 8.96 12.11
C ILE A 197 -5.94 9.17 13.64
N PRO A 198 -7.06 8.82 14.30
CA PRO A 198 -7.18 8.97 15.74
C PRO A 198 -6.18 8.16 16.58
N SER A 199 -5.61 7.06 16.03
CA SER A 199 -4.61 6.27 16.74
C SER A 199 -3.19 6.77 16.54
N ILE A 200 -2.95 7.81 15.73
CA ILE A 200 -1.59 8.28 15.44
C ILE A 200 -0.89 8.71 16.73
N GLY A 201 0.26 8.07 16.98
CA GLY A 201 1.08 8.22 18.17
C GLY A 201 0.87 7.14 19.24
N ASP A 202 -0.16 6.30 19.10
CA ASP A 202 -0.36 5.14 19.97
C ASP A 202 0.62 4.01 19.63
N GLU A 203 0.76 3.04 20.54
CA GLU A 203 1.55 1.85 20.27
C GLU A 203 0.78 0.80 19.46
N GLY A 204 1.50 0.10 18.57
CA GLY A 204 0.98 -1.06 17.82
C GLY A 204 1.33 -0.99 16.33
N GLY A 205 1.57 -2.13 15.69
CA GLY A 205 1.76 -2.23 14.25
C GLY A 205 2.80 -1.28 13.63
N CYS A 206 2.53 -0.90 12.38
CA CYS A 206 3.23 0.16 11.66
C CYS A 206 2.75 1.58 12.10
N ASN A 207 2.17 1.77 13.30
CA ASN A 207 1.79 3.10 13.79
C ASN A 207 3.04 3.97 14.04
N PRO A 208 3.04 5.24 13.60
CA PRO A 208 4.11 6.20 13.91
C PRO A 208 4.51 6.22 15.39
N ILE A 209 5.82 6.35 15.67
CA ILE A 209 6.32 6.46 17.04
C ILE A 209 5.85 7.79 17.64
N GLY A 210 4.91 7.75 18.58
CA GLY A 210 4.36 8.93 19.23
C GLY A 210 5.40 9.76 19.98
N VAL A 211 5.22 11.06 19.97
CA VAL A 211 6.06 12.02 20.68
C VAL A 211 5.15 12.84 21.60
N PRO A 212 5.41 12.87 22.93
CA PRO A 212 4.69 13.72 23.85
C PRO A 212 4.70 15.19 23.39
N ALA A 213 3.52 15.82 23.41
CA ALA A 213 3.35 17.21 23.05
C ALA A 213 2.17 17.79 23.83
N HIS A 214 2.19 19.10 24.09
CA HIS A 214 1.08 19.81 24.72
C HIS A 214 0.75 21.08 23.94
N VAL A 215 -0.45 21.60 24.15
CA VAL A 215 -0.89 22.87 23.55
C VAL A 215 -0.66 24.00 24.53
N GLU A 216 0.05 25.04 24.10
CA GLU A 216 0.32 26.22 24.90
C GLU A 216 0.35 27.47 24.02
N GLY A 217 -0.45 28.48 24.37
CA GLY A 217 -0.40 29.78 23.68
C GLY A 217 -0.79 29.76 22.19
N GLY A 218 -1.50 28.73 21.73
CA GLY A 218 -1.84 28.56 20.30
C GLY A 218 -0.82 27.74 19.50
N ASP A 219 0.24 27.26 20.16
CA ASP A 219 1.23 26.37 19.57
C ASP A 219 1.09 24.95 20.13
N ILE A 220 1.52 23.97 19.33
CA ILE A 220 1.86 22.64 19.78
C ILE A 220 3.34 22.66 20.17
N VAL A 221 3.62 22.41 21.44
CA VAL A 221 4.95 22.45 22.02
C VAL A 221 5.47 21.02 22.15
N ILE A 222 6.70 20.80 21.69
CA ILE A 222 7.36 19.49 21.66
C ILE A 222 8.78 19.64 22.20
N ASP A 223 9.16 18.83 23.18
CA ASP A 223 10.53 18.82 23.68
C ASP A 223 11.48 18.10 22.72
N ILE A 224 12.67 18.69 22.48
CA ILE A 224 13.70 18.06 21.65
C ILE A 224 14.20 16.76 22.29
N SER A 225 14.23 16.69 23.63
CA SER A 225 14.58 15.49 24.37
C SER A 225 13.59 14.34 24.11
N ALA A 226 12.30 14.65 24.03
CA ALA A 226 11.26 13.67 23.70
C ALA A 226 11.39 13.15 22.27
N LEU A 227 11.64 14.03 21.30
CA LEU A 227 11.94 13.64 19.91
C LEU A 227 13.18 12.74 19.83
N THR A 228 14.25 13.12 20.53
CA THR A 228 15.50 12.35 20.55
C THR A 228 15.30 10.99 21.21
N GLN A 229 14.57 10.92 22.32
CA GLN A 229 14.24 9.67 22.99
C GLN A 229 13.42 8.75 22.09
N ALA A 230 12.33 9.26 21.49
CA ALA A 230 11.50 8.50 20.55
C ALA A 230 12.33 7.97 19.37
N SER A 231 13.35 8.71 18.92
CA SER A 231 14.17 8.32 17.77
C SER A 231 14.99 7.05 18.03
N THR A 232 15.25 6.71 19.30
CA THR A 232 15.95 5.48 19.69
C THR A 232 15.14 4.21 19.43
N GLU A 233 13.82 4.33 19.28
CA GLU A 233 12.91 3.23 18.95
C GLU A 233 12.89 2.89 17.45
N ILE A 234 13.57 3.70 16.62
CA ILE A 234 13.65 3.45 15.17
C ILE A 234 14.62 2.28 14.93
N PRO A 235 14.17 1.19 14.28
CA PRO A 235 15.04 0.09 13.90
C PRO A 235 16.09 0.58 12.90
N LYS A 236 17.34 0.17 13.15
CA LYS A 236 18.51 0.50 12.32
C LYS A 236 18.59 -0.40 11.09
#